data_AF-A0A348SE71-F1
#
_entry.id   AF-A0A348SE71-F1
#
_cell.length_a   1.000
_cell.length_b   1.000
_cell.length_c   1.000
_cell.angle_alpha   90.00
_cell.angle_beta   90.00
_cell.angle_gamma   90.00
#
_symmetry.space_group_name_H-M   'P 1'
#
loop_
_entity.id
_entity.type
_entity.pdbx_description
1 polymer ?
#
loop_
_entity_poly.entity_id
_entity_poly.type
_entity_poly.pdbx_seq_one_letter_code
_entity_poly.pdbx_strand_id
1 'polypeptide(L)' 'MKSHVMSQLAALEAESIHIFREVAAEMERPCLLFSGGKDSIVMLHVARKAFAPSPIPFPVM' A
#
# COMPACT_ATOMS: atom_id res chain seq x y z
N MET A 1 -0.13 25.62 20.14
CA MET A 1 -0.71 24.64 19.20
C MET A 1 0.43 24.16 18.29
N LYS A 2 0.98 22.96 18.50
CA LYS A 2 2.03 22.44 17.61
C LYS A 2 1.36 22.01 16.31
N SER A 3 1.72 22.64 15.20
CA SER A 3 1.41 22.11 13.88
C SER A 3 2.09 20.75 13.77
N HIS A 4 1.31 19.68 13.80
CA HIS A 4 1.83 18.34 13.60
C HIS A 4 2.09 18.16 12.10
N VAL A 5 3.23 18.69 11.63
CA VAL A 5 3.69 18.45 10.27
C VAL A 5 3.89 16.95 10.14
N MET A 6 3.19 16.33 9.20
CA MET A 6 3.40 14.92 8.91
C MET A 6 4.84 14.70 8.47
N SER A 7 5.48 13.64 8.97
CA SER A 7 6.80 13.28 8.45
C SER A 7 6.66 12.90 6.97
N GLN A 8 7.73 13.12 6.20
CA GLN A 8 7.76 12.72 4.78
C GLN A 8 7.38 11.25 4.60
N LEU A 9 7.86 10.37 5.48
CA LEU A 9 7.55 8.94 5.41
C LEU A 9 6.07 8.65 5.69
N ALA A 10 5.45 9.36 6.64
CA ALA A 10 4.02 9.19 6.92
C ALA A 10 3.16 9.69 5.75
N ALA A 11 3.57 10.78 5.09
CA ALA A 11 2.89 11.28 3.90
C ALA A 11 2.97 10.26 2.74
N LEU A 12 4.17 9.75 2.45
CA LEU A 12 4.39 8.74 1.41
C LEU A 12 3.63 7.43 1.68
N GLU A 13 3.58 7.00 2.94
CA GLU A 13 2.83 5.81 3.33
C GLU A 13 1.32 6.00 3.12
N ALA A 14 0.78 7.15 3.52
CA ALA A 14 -0.64 7.46 3.35
C ALA A 14 -1.03 7.51 1.87
N GLU A 15 -0.21 8.15 1.04
CA GLU A 15 -0.40 8.21 -0.41
C GLU A 15 -0.34 6.82 -1.06
N SER A 16 0.65 6.00 -0.67
CA SER A 16 0.78 4.64 -1.17
C SER A 16 -0.40 3.75 -0.79
N ILE A 17 -0.92 3.89 0.45
CA ILE A 17 -2.14 3.19 0.90
C ILE A 17 -3.35 3.61 0.06
N HIS A 18 -3.50 4.90 -0.21
CA HIS A 18 -4.58 5.41 -1.05
C HIS A 18 -4.53 4.78 -2.45
N ILE A 19 -3.36 4.77 -3.09
CA ILE A 19 -3.16 4.17 -4.41
C ILE A 19 -3.54 2.68 -4.42
N PHE A 20 -3.14 1.90 -3.40
CA PHE A 20 -3.53 0.48 -3.31
C PHE A 20 -5.04 0.30 -3.26
N ARG A 21 -5.77 1.15 -2.53
CA ARG A 21 -7.22 1.08 -2.40
C ARG A 21 -7.93 1.44 -3.69
N GLU A 22 -7.47 2.47 -4.40
CA GLU A 22 -8.01 2.84 -5.71
C GLU A 22 -7.80 1.72 -6.73
N VAL A 23 -6.60 1.12 -6.78
CA VAL A 23 -6.30 -0.03 -7.64
C VAL A 23 -7.24 -1.20 -7.36
N ALA A 24 -7.50 -1.50 -6.09
CA ALA A 24 -8.43 -2.58 -5.73
C ALA A 24 -9.90 -2.26 -6.04
N ALA A 25 -10.28 -0.98 -6.06
CA ALA A 25 -11.64 -0.55 -6.36
C ALA A 25 -11.92 -0.49 -7.87
N GLU A 26 -10.94 -0.04 -8.66
CA GLU A 26 -11.13 0.31 -10.07
C GLU A 26 -10.64 -0.77 -11.04
N MET A 27 -9.70 -1.64 -10.64
CA MET A 27 -9.16 -2.67 -11.54
C MET A 27 -9.92 -3.99 -11.41
N GLU A 28 -10.23 -4.62 -12.55
CA GLU A 28 -10.93 -5.90 -12.59
C GLU A 28 -10.07 -7.07 -12.07
N ARG A 29 -8.77 -7.08 -12.39
CA ARG A 29 -7.83 -8.17 -12.06
C ARG A 29 -6.45 -7.67 -11.62
N PRO A 30 -6.35 -6.90 -10.53
CA PRO A 30 -5.06 -6.42 -10.05
C PRO A 30 -4.19 -7.59 -9.54
N CYS A 31 -2.87 -7.39 -9.55
CA CYS A 31 -1.91 -8.26 -8.90
C CYS A 31 -0.74 -7.42 -8.37
N LEU A 32 -0.06 -7.91 -7.34
CA LEU A 32 1.21 -7.35 -6.88
C LEU A 32 2.35 -8.22 -7.39
N LEU A 33 3.12 -7.69 -8.36
CA LEU A 33 4.34 -8.33 -8.83
C LEU A 33 5.42 -8.26 -7.75
N PHE A 34 5.87 -9.42 -7.29
CA PHE A 34 6.73 -9.58 -6.13
C PHE A 34 8.03 -10.28 -6.49
N SER A 35 9.09 -9.47 -6.62
CA SER A 35 10.44 -9.96 -6.91
C SER A 35 11.22 -10.48 -5.69
N GLY A 36 10.71 -10.28 -4.46
CA GLY A 36 11.45 -10.54 -3.22
C GLY A 36 12.55 -9.52 -2.90
N GLY A 37 12.70 -8.45 -3.70
CA GLY A 37 13.62 -7.35 -3.44
C GLY A 37 13.11 -6.36 -2.39
N LYS A 38 13.96 -5.40 -2.00
CA LYS A 38 13.63 -4.41 -0.96
C LYS A 38 12.35 -3.61 -1.28
N ASP A 39 12.18 -3.22 -2.54
CA ASP A 39 11.08 -2.36 -2.95
C ASP A 39 9.74 -3.13 -2.95
N SER A 40 9.75 -4.36 -3.47
CA SER A 40 8.56 -5.22 -3.48
C SER A 40 8.16 -5.70 -2.08
N ILE A 41 9.12 -5.86 -1.16
CA ILE A 41 8.83 -6.09 0.28
C ILE A 41 8.14 -4.87 0.90
N VAL A 42 8.62 -3.65 0.63
CA VAL A 42 7.97 -2.42 1.12
C VAL A 42 6.57 -2.29 0.55
N MET A 43 6.38 -2.54 -0.75
CA MET A 43 5.05 -2.54 -1.38
C MET A 43 4.12 -3.56 -0.74
N LEU A 44 4.58 -4.79 -0.48
CA LEU A 44 3.77 -5.81 0.21
C LEU A 44 3.41 -5.37 1.64
N HIS A 45 4.34 -4.76 2.37
CA HIS A 45 4.07 -4.21 3.71
C HIS A 45 2.98 -3.15 3.67
N VAL A 46 3.08 -2.18 2.74
CA VAL A 46 2.09 -1.11 2.59
C VAL A 46 0.74 -1.67 2.13
N ALA A 47 0.71 -2.62 1.19
CA ALA A 47 -0.51 -3.31 0.78
C ALA A 47 -1.21 -3.98 1.98
N ARG A 48 -0.46 -4.66 2.85
CA ARG A 48 -1.01 -5.22 4.09
C ARG A 48 -1.63 -4.15 4.99
N LYS A 49 -1.01 -2.97 5.11
CA LYS A 49 -1.57 -1.84 5.87
C LYS A 49 -2.82 -1.26 5.20
N ALA A 50 -2.86 -1.22 3.87
CA ALA A 50 -3.99 -0.66 3.13
C ALA A 50 -5.29 -1.45 3.37
N PHE A 51 -5.20 -2.77 3.51
CA PHE A 51 -6.37 -3.66 3.63
C PHE A 51 -6.59 -4.24 5.03
N ALA A 52 -5.70 -4.00 6.00
CA ALA A 52 -5.89 -4.46 7.37
C ALA A 52 -7.25 -3.99 7.95
N PRO A 53 -7.96 -4.86 8.69
CA PRO A 53 -7.58 -6.22 9.11
C PRO A 53 -7.86 -7.32 8.07
N SER A 54 -8.48 -6.99 6.94
CA SER A 54 -8.80 -7.94 5.88
C SER A 54 -7.55 -8.39 5.10
N PRO A 55 -7.59 -9.57 4.45
CA PRO A 55 -6.57 -9.98 3.50
C PRO A 55 -6.45 -9.01 2.31
N ILE A 56 -5.29 -9.00 1.66
CA ILE A 56 -5.09 -8.28 0.39
C ILE A 56 -6.03 -8.91 -0.66
N PRO A 57 -6.86 -8.12 -1.37
CA PRO A 57 -7.90 -8.65 -2.26
C PRO A 57 -7.38 -9.07 -3.65
N PHE A 58 -6.07 -9.25 -3.80
CA PHE A 58 -5.44 -9.63 -5.06
C PHE A 58 -4.21 -10.52 -4.83
N PRO A 59 -3.83 -11.34 -5.83
CA PRO A 59 -2.67 -12.21 -5.73
C PRO A 59 -1.35 -11.43 -5.65
N VAL A 60 -0.40 -12.03 -4.95
CA VAL A 60 1.02 -11.66 -4.96
C VAL A 60 1.72 -12.68 -5.86
N MET A 61 2.35 -12.22 -6.94
CA MET A 61 2.92 -13.07 -7.99
C MET A 61 4.45 -13.03 -7.98
#